data_AF-Q0DJS5-F1
#
_entry.id   AF-Q0DJS5-F1
#
_cell.length_a   1.000
_cell.length_b   1.000
_cell.length_c   1.000
_cell.angle_alpha   90.00
_cell.angle_beta   90.00
_cell.angle_gamma   90.00
#
_symmetry.space_group_name_H-M   'P 1'
#
loop_
_entity.id
_entity.type
_entity.pdbx_description
1 polymer ?
#
loop_
_entity_poly.entity_id
_entity_poly.type
_entity_poly.pdbx_seq_one_letter_code
_entity_poly.pdbx_strand_id
1 'polypeptide(L)'
;TTKKELVRLFKSDEMEQLGYLKQAKGKKASKVIRSETFWKNVDIAVNYFEPLANVLRRMDSDVPSMGFFHGLMLEAKKEISQRFDNDKSRFIEVWDIIDKRWDNKIKAPLHLAGYYLNPYYYFPNKQEIESDGSFRAGVISCIDKLIDDEDIQDKIIEELNLYQDQHGSFGHEIAVRQRKNKNFNPGSDLNM
;
A
#
# COMPACT_ATOMS: atom_id res chain seq x y z
N THR A 1 -22.48 5.27 3.06
CA THR A 1 -23.55 6.26 2.85
C THR A 1 -23.06 7.36 1.96
N THR A 2 -23.75 7.64 0.86
CA THR A 2 -23.34 8.64 -0.14
C THR A 2 -23.84 10.05 0.23
N LYS A 3 -23.19 11.12 -0.28
CA LYS A 3 -23.65 12.52 -0.12
C LYS A 3 -25.15 12.68 -0.42
N LYS A 4 -25.63 12.01 -1.47
CA LYS A 4 -27.03 12.07 -1.90
C LYS A 4 -27.98 11.49 -0.86
N GLU A 5 -27.63 10.36 -0.25
CA GLU A 5 -28.41 9.72 0.82
C GLU A 5 -28.49 10.62 2.06
N LEU A 6 -27.37 11.21 2.47
CA LEU A 6 -27.35 12.13 3.62
C LEU A 6 -28.16 13.40 3.37
N VAL A 7 -28.05 13.98 2.18
CA VAL A 7 -28.88 15.14 1.81
C VAL A 7 -30.36 14.78 1.77
N ARG A 8 -30.71 13.57 1.30
CA ARG A 8 -32.09 13.07 1.29
C ARG A 8 -32.62 12.85 2.71
N LEU A 9 -31.82 12.25 3.60
CA LEU A 9 -32.18 12.04 5.01
C LEU A 9 -32.46 13.37 5.71
N PHE A 10 -31.63 14.39 5.50
CA PHE A 10 -31.82 15.73 6.07
C PHE A 10 -32.87 16.60 5.35
N LYS A 11 -33.62 15.98 4.44
CA LYS A 11 -34.80 16.52 3.77
C LYS A 11 -36.03 15.63 3.96
N SER A 12 -35.94 14.53 4.72
CA SER A 12 -37.07 13.61 4.85
C SER A 12 -38.11 14.13 5.83
N ASP A 13 -39.37 13.79 5.56
CA ASP A 13 -40.49 14.15 6.41
C ASP A 13 -40.35 13.52 7.80
N GLU A 14 -39.74 12.33 7.91
CA GLU A 14 -39.49 11.70 9.21
C GLU A 14 -38.56 12.55 10.10
N MET A 15 -37.50 13.12 9.52
CA MET A 15 -36.57 13.99 10.27
C MET A 15 -37.22 15.29 10.74
N GLU A 16 -38.22 15.78 10.00
CA GLU A 16 -39.01 16.95 10.37
C GLU A 16 -40.06 16.61 11.45
N GLN A 17 -40.75 15.48 11.31
CA GLN A 17 -41.74 14.99 12.27
C GLN A 17 -41.11 14.68 13.63
N LEU A 18 -39.91 14.08 13.64
CA LEU A 18 -39.14 13.81 14.86
C LEU A 18 -38.60 15.09 15.53
N GLY A 19 -38.74 16.26 14.89
CA GLY A 19 -38.34 17.56 15.43
C GLY A 19 -36.82 17.77 15.51
N TYR A 20 -36.00 16.81 15.06
CA TYR A 20 -34.54 16.90 15.13
C TYR A 20 -34.00 18.10 14.35
N LEU A 21 -34.58 18.40 13.19
CA LEU A 21 -34.18 19.56 12.38
C LEU A 21 -34.58 20.91 13.02
N LYS A 22 -35.48 20.92 14.02
CA LYS A 22 -35.86 22.13 14.77
C LYS A 22 -34.86 22.44 15.88
N GLN A 23 -34.17 21.43 16.40
CA GLN A 23 -33.14 21.58 17.42
C GLN A 23 -31.89 22.29 16.87
N ALA A 24 -31.20 23.04 17.73
CA ALA A 24 -29.99 23.77 17.32
C ALA A 24 -28.91 22.88 16.71
N LYS A 25 -28.72 21.66 17.24
CA LYS A 25 -27.76 20.67 16.70
C LYS A 25 -28.16 20.19 15.30
N GLY A 26 -29.44 19.86 15.09
CA GLY A 26 -29.95 19.43 13.78
C GLY A 26 -29.87 20.53 12.72
N LYS A 27 -30.16 21.78 13.07
CA LYS A 27 -29.97 22.94 12.18
C LYS A 27 -28.51 23.08 11.74
N LYS A 28 -27.56 22.96 12.69
CA LYS A 28 -26.12 23.00 12.39
C LYS A 28 -25.71 21.85 11.46
N ALA A 29 -26.12 20.62 11.75
CA ALA A 29 -25.82 19.45 10.93
C ALA A 29 -26.39 19.59 9.50
N SER A 30 -27.64 20.07 9.38
CA SER A 30 -28.27 20.34 8.08
C SER A 30 -27.50 21.38 7.26
N LYS A 31 -27.00 22.45 7.91
CA LYS A 31 -26.15 23.45 7.24
C LYS A 31 -24.85 22.84 6.70
N VAL A 32 -24.19 21.97 7.48
CA VAL A 32 -22.96 21.27 7.05
C VAL A 32 -23.25 20.35 5.86
N ILE A 33 -24.30 19.52 5.95
CA ILE A 33 -24.67 18.56 4.90
C ILE A 33 -25.12 19.25 3.62
N ARG A 34 -25.60 20.49 3.68
CA ARG A 34 -25.94 21.27 2.49
C ARG A 34 -24.77 22.11 1.96
N SER A 35 -23.65 22.20 2.67
CA SER A 35 -22.49 22.99 2.25
C SER A 35 -21.72 22.30 1.13
N GLU A 36 -21.61 22.96 -0.02
CA GLU A 36 -20.79 22.47 -1.14
C GLU A 36 -19.30 22.44 -0.78
N THR A 37 -18.80 23.46 -0.09
CA THR A 37 -17.42 23.53 0.40
C THR A 37 -17.07 22.37 1.31
N PHE A 38 -17.98 22.01 2.24
CA PHE A 38 -17.79 20.84 3.09
C PHE A 38 -17.58 19.57 2.26
N TRP A 39 -18.47 19.32 1.29
CA TRP A 39 -18.37 18.12 0.45
C TRP A 39 -17.14 18.14 -0.47
N LYS A 40 -16.73 19.31 -0.97
CA LYS A 40 -15.49 19.44 -1.73
C LYS A 40 -14.28 19.05 -0.88
N ASN A 41 -14.25 19.47 0.39
CA ASN A 41 -13.18 19.11 1.31
C ASN A 41 -13.22 17.63 1.70
N VAL A 42 -14.40 17.04 1.86
CA VAL A 42 -14.57 15.59 2.08
C VAL A 42 -14.05 14.80 0.88
N ASP A 43 -14.37 15.22 -0.34
CA ASP A 43 -13.90 14.58 -1.57
C ASP A 43 -12.36 14.62 -1.67
N ILE A 44 -11.76 15.78 -1.40
CA ILE A 44 -10.30 15.93 -1.31
C ILE A 44 -9.71 14.96 -0.27
N ALA A 45 -10.31 14.88 0.92
CA ALA A 45 -9.85 13.96 1.96
C ALA A 45 -9.93 12.50 1.51
N VAL A 46 -11.07 12.07 0.93
CA VAL A 46 -11.24 10.71 0.39
C VAL A 46 -10.17 10.40 -0.66
N ASN A 47 -9.88 11.35 -1.55
CA ASN A 47 -8.85 11.17 -2.58
C ASN A 47 -7.44 10.97 -2.03
N TYR A 48 -7.11 11.51 -0.86
CA TYR A 48 -5.85 11.21 -0.17
C TYR A 48 -5.89 9.90 0.64
N PHE A 49 -6.97 9.66 1.39
CA PHE A 49 -7.00 8.61 2.41
C PHE A 49 -7.42 7.24 1.89
N GLU A 50 -8.26 7.17 0.86
CA GLU A 50 -8.74 5.88 0.36
C GLU A 50 -7.62 4.98 -0.19
N PRO A 51 -6.63 5.49 -0.97
CA PRO A 51 -5.49 4.68 -1.40
C PRO A 51 -4.71 4.12 -0.20
N LEU A 52 -4.50 4.91 0.85
CA LEU A 52 -3.80 4.49 2.07
C LEU A 52 -4.61 3.46 2.87
N ALA A 53 -5.93 3.64 2.98
CA ALA A 53 -6.81 2.68 3.64
C ALA A 53 -6.81 1.33 2.90
N ASN A 54 -6.71 1.34 1.57
CA ASN A 54 -6.55 0.12 0.78
C ASN A 54 -5.22 -0.60 1.06
N VAL A 55 -4.12 0.12 1.28
CA VAL A 55 -2.87 -0.49 1.74
C VAL A 55 -3.07 -1.16 3.09
N LEU A 56 -3.60 -0.42 4.07
CA LEU A 56 -3.81 -0.94 5.43
C LEU A 56 -4.69 -2.19 5.42
N ARG A 57 -5.80 -2.18 4.67
CA ARG A 57 -6.69 -3.33 4.53
C ARG A 57 -6.01 -4.55 3.90
N ARG A 58 -5.06 -4.36 2.99
CA ARG A 58 -4.26 -5.47 2.43
C ARG A 58 -3.25 -6.01 3.45
N MET A 59 -2.70 -5.13 4.29
CA MET A 59 -1.74 -5.52 5.33
C MET A 59 -2.38 -6.22 6.52
N ASP A 60 -3.65 -5.92 6.80
CA ASP A 60 -4.47 -6.56 7.84
C ASP A 60 -5.01 -7.94 7.41
N SER A 61 -4.42 -8.56 6.38
CA SER A 61 -4.80 -9.91 5.94
C SER A 61 -3.88 -10.96 6.55
N ASP A 62 -4.37 -12.18 6.75
CA ASP A 62 -3.61 -13.32 7.29
C ASP A 62 -2.56 -13.89 6.30
N VAL A 63 -2.30 -13.20 5.19
CA VAL A 63 -1.38 -13.64 4.13
C VAL A 63 -0.03 -12.92 4.30
N PRO A 64 1.12 -13.56 4.02
CA PRO A 64 2.43 -12.90 4.08
C PRO A 64 2.48 -11.61 3.24
N SER A 65 2.39 -10.48 3.92
CA SER A 65 2.12 -9.17 3.32
C SER A 65 3.35 -8.28 3.18
N MET A 66 4.43 -8.63 3.90
CA MET A 66 5.67 -7.85 3.99
C MET A 66 6.32 -7.61 2.61
N GLY A 67 6.30 -8.61 1.73
CA GLY A 67 6.84 -8.49 0.38
C GLY A 67 6.01 -7.65 -0.58
N PHE A 68 4.79 -7.27 -0.20
CA PHE A 68 3.91 -6.43 -1.01
C PHE A 68 3.85 -4.98 -0.52
N PHE A 69 4.10 -4.76 0.76
CA PHE A 69 3.87 -3.48 1.42
C PHE A 69 4.55 -2.28 0.73
N HIS A 70 5.84 -2.40 0.38
CA HIS A 70 6.57 -1.35 -0.33
C HIS A 70 5.92 -1.00 -1.67
N GLY A 71 5.61 -2.02 -2.49
CA GLY A 71 4.95 -1.84 -3.78
C GLY A 71 3.57 -1.21 -3.66
N LEU A 72 2.77 -1.66 -2.69
CA LEU A 72 1.45 -1.12 -2.40
C LEU A 72 1.48 0.36 -2.02
N MET A 73 2.55 0.80 -1.38
CA MET A 73 2.72 2.20 -0.99
C MET A 73 3.15 3.09 -2.14
N LEU A 74 4.02 2.59 -3.02
CA LEU A 74 4.31 3.24 -4.30
C LEU A 74 3.03 3.35 -5.16
N GLU A 75 2.24 2.29 -5.23
CA GLU A 75 0.94 2.27 -5.91
C GLU A 75 -0.03 3.28 -5.30
N ALA A 76 -0.13 3.36 -3.97
CA ALA A 76 -0.99 4.32 -3.29
C ALA A 76 -0.57 5.77 -3.57
N LYS A 77 0.73 6.08 -3.54
CA LYS A 77 1.24 7.41 -3.91
C LYS A 77 0.88 7.76 -5.35
N LYS A 78 1.06 6.82 -6.29
CA LYS A 78 0.69 6.99 -7.70
C LYS A 78 -0.82 7.16 -7.89
N GLU A 79 -1.64 6.42 -7.16
CA GLU A 79 -3.09 6.56 -7.21
C GLU A 79 -3.53 7.95 -6.70
N ILE A 80 -2.92 8.44 -5.62
CA ILE A 80 -3.13 9.81 -5.13
C ILE A 80 -2.79 10.82 -6.23
N SER A 81 -1.61 10.73 -6.86
CA SER A 81 -1.24 11.70 -7.91
C SER A 81 -2.24 11.70 -9.07
N GLN A 82 -2.69 10.52 -9.49
CA GLN A 82 -3.68 10.37 -10.56
C GLN A 82 -5.04 10.98 -10.19
N ARG A 83 -5.52 10.82 -8.95
CA ARG A 83 -6.77 11.45 -8.46
C ARG A 83 -6.73 12.97 -8.45
N PHE A 84 -5.53 13.56 -8.50
CA PHE A 84 -5.31 15.01 -8.60
C PHE A 84 -4.77 15.43 -9.97
N ASP A 85 -5.09 14.66 -11.03
CA ASP A 85 -4.70 14.96 -12.43
C ASP A 85 -3.18 15.09 -12.64
N ASN A 86 -2.40 14.47 -11.75
CA ASN A 86 -0.94 14.61 -11.66
C ASN A 86 -0.46 16.05 -11.45
N ASP A 87 -1.31 16.95 -10.94
CA ASP A 87 -0.90 18.27 -10.47
C ASP A 87 -0.10 18.15 -9.18
N LYS A 88 1.22 18.17 -9.32
CA LYS A 88 2.19 18.03 -8.22
C LYS A 88 1.92 19.01 -7.07
N SER A 89 1.44 20.22 -7.35
CA SER A 89 1.17 21.22 -6.31
C SER A 89 0.11 20.77 -5.31
N ARG A 90 -0.76 19.83 -5.70
CA ARG A 90 -1.86 19.36 -4.86
C ARG A 90 -1.44 18.24 -3.92
N PHE A 91 -0.58 17.33 -4.35
CA PHE A 91 -0.26 16.12 -3.58
C PHE A 91 1.15 16.05 -3.00
N ILE A 92 2.07 16.94 -3.39
CA ILE A 92 3.48 16.83 -2.97
C ILE A 92 3.65 16.91 -1.45
N GLU A 93 2.94 17.82 -0.77
CA GLU A 93 3.00 17.93 0.69
C GLU A 93 2.47 16.65 1.37
N VAL A 94 1.45 16.03 0.80
CA VAL A 94 0.89 14.77 1.31
C VAL A 94 1.87 13.62 1.10
N TRP A 95 2.54 13.56 -0.07
CA TRP A 95 3.61 12.60 -0.30
C TRP A 95 4.76 12.77 0.70
N ASP A 96 5.19 14.00 0.99
CA ASP A 96 6.25 14.25 1.97
C ASP A 96 5.83 13.80 3.38
N ILE A 97 4.56 13.97 3.75
CA ILE A 97 4.02 13.46 5.02
C ILE A 97 4.04 11.93 5.03
N ILE A 98 3.61 11.28 3.93
CA ILE A 98 3.63 9.83 3.78
C ILE A 98 5.06 9.32 3.91
N ASP A 99 6.01 9.90 3.18
CA ASP A 99 7.42 9.49 3.17
C ASP A 99 8.05 9.67 4.55
N LYS A 100 7.79 10.78 5.25
CA LYS A 100 8.27 10.96 6.63
C LYS A 100 7.69 9.92 7.60
N ARG A 101 6.42 9.52 7.44
CA ARG A 101 5.81 8.48 8.29
C ARG A 101 6.34 7.10 7.95
N TRP A 102 6.53 6.84 6.66
CA TRP A 102 7.11 5.64 6.09
C TRP A 102 8.54 5.42 6.58
N ASP A 103 9.41 6.40 6.40
CA ASP A 103 10.84 6.33 6.71
C ASP A 103 11.09 6.14 8.21
N ASN A 104 10.34 6.86 9.05
CA ASN A 104 10.55 6.84 10.51
C ASN A 104 9.97 5.60 11.21
N LYS A 105 9.03 4.89 10.59
CA LYS A 105 8.29 3.81 11.27
C LYS A 105 8.33 2.48 10.53
N ILE A 106 8.56 2.48 9.22
CA ILE A 106 8.27 1.30 8.38
C ILE A 106 9.29 1.03 7.26
N LYS A 107 10.27 1.90 6.97
CA LYS A 107 11.48 1.50 6.18
C LYS A 107 12.45 0.66 7.04
N ALA A 108 11.98 -0.50 7.49
CA ALA A 108 12.86 -1.52 8.03
C ALA A 108 13.51 -2.30 6.87
N PRO A 109 14.76 -2.78 7.02
CA PRO A 109 15.42 -3.69 6.08
C PRO A 109 14.49 -4.80 5.57
N LEU A 110 13.62 -5.32 6.44
CA LEU A 110 12.65 -6.37 6.12
C LEU A 110 11.67 -6.02 5.00
N HIS A 111 11.17 -4.78 4.91
CA HIS A 111 10.22 -4.39 3.85
C HIS A 111 10.93 -4.19 2.50
N LEU A 112 12.17 -3.66 2.54
CA LEU A 112 13.00 -3.54 1.33
C LEU A 112 13.41 -4.94 0.82
N ALA A 113 13.84 -5.82 1.72
CA ALA A 113 14.15 -7.20 1.41
C ALA A 113 12.92 -7.95 0.87
N GLY A 114 11.76 -7.77 1.50
CA GLY A 114 10.51 -8.37 1.04
C GLY A 114 10.14 -7.93 -0.38
N TYR A 115 10.28 -6.64 -0.69
CA TYR A 115 10.02 -6.12 -2.04
C TYR A 115 11.02 -6.69 -3.06
N TYR A 116 12.30 -6.74 -2.70
CA TYR A 116 13.37 -7.28 -3.53
C TYR A 116 13.18 -8.77 -3.83
N LEU A 117 12.74 -9.56 -2.86
CA LEU A 117 12.56 -11.00 -3.02
C LEU A 117 11.22 -11.37 -3.66
N ASN A 118 10.27 -10.42 -3.78
CA ASN A 118 8.97 -10.68 -4.37
C ASN A 118 9.03 -10.65 -5.91
N PRO A 119 8.88 -11.80 -6.61
CA PRO A 119 8.99 -11.86 -8.08
C PRO A 119 7.95 -11.01 -8.81
N TYR A 120 6.81 -10.73 -8.17
CA TYR A 120 5.75 -9.87 -8.72
C TYR A 120 6.27 -8.44 -8.94
N TYR A 121 7.11 -7.95 -8.03
CA TYR A 121 7.65 -6.60 -8.07
C TYR A 121 9.09 -6.54 -8.57
N TYR A 122 9.94 -7.49 -8.19
CA TYR A 122 11.35 -7.48 -8.53
C TYR A 122 11.59 -7.51 -10.04
N PHE A 123 11.08 -8.50 -10.76
CA PHE A 123 11.39 -8.65 -12.18
C PHE A 123 10.86 -7.51 -13.07
N PRO A 124 9.62 -7.02 -12.90
CA PRO A 124 9.16 -5.87 -13.68
C PRO A 124 9.92 -4.57 -13.40
N ASN A 125 10.49 -4.43 -12.20
CA ASN A 125 11.19 -3.21 -11.76
C ASN A 125 12.69 -3.45 -11.52
N LYS A 126 13.27 -4.51 -12.13
CA LYS A 126 14.62 -5.00 -11.81
C LYS A 126 15.67 -3.89 -11.91
N GLN A 127 15.62 -3.10 -12.99
CA GLN A 127 16.57 -2.02 -13.22
C GLN A 127 16.52 -0.95 -12.11
N GLU A 128 15.33 -0.52 -11.70
CA GLU A 128 15.15 0.47 -10.63
C GLU A 128 15.68 -0.08 -9.30
N ILE A 129 15.27 -1.30 -8.97
CA ILE A 129 15.62 -1.97 -7.71
C ILE A 129 17.13 -2.22 -7.61
N GLU A 130 17.78 -2.70 -8.67
CA GLU A 130 19.22 -2.98 -8.64
C GLU A 130 20.08 -1.72 -8.72
N SER A 131 19.56 -0.64 -9.31
CA SER A 131 20.23 0.67 -9.29
C SER A 131 20.20 1.32 -7.90
N ASP A 132 19.20 0.99 -7.09
CA ASP A 132 19.10 1.44 -5.70
C ASP A 132 19.68 0.39 -4.75
N GLY A 133 20.93 0.60 -4.35
CA GLY A 133 21.65 -0.30 -3.45
C GLY A 133 20.98 -0.53 -2.09
N SER A 134 19.99 0.28 -1.69
CA SER A 134 19.28 0.11 -0.43
C SER A 134 18.48 -1.19 -0.36
N PHE A 135 17.96 -1.69 -1.48
CA PHE A 135 17.21 -2.95 -1.49
C PHE A 135 18.10 -4.14 -1.22
N ARG A 136 19.25 -4.24 -1.91
CA ARG A 136 20.23 -5.31 -1.66
C ARG A 136 20.80 -5.22 -0.25
N ALA A 137 21.13 -4.01 0.22
CA ALA A 137 21.57 -3.81 1.60
C ALA A 137 20.51 -4.24 2.62
N GLY A 138 19.22 -4.02 2.32
CA GLY A 138 18.11 -4.50 3.13
C GLY A 138 18.05 -6.02 3.23
N VAL A 139 18.28 -6.74 2.12
CA VAL A 139 18.37 -8.21 2.11
C VAL A 139 19.53 -8.70 2.98
N ILE A 140 20.74 -8.16 2.76
CA ILE A 140 21.93 -8.54 3.54
C ILE A 140 21.71 -8.31 5.03
N SER A 141 21.21 -7.13 5.41
CA SER A 141 20.91 -6.82 6.81
C SER A 141 19.87 -7.77 7.45
N CYS A 142 18.96 -8.34 6.66
CA CYS A 142 18.05 -9.37 7.16
C CYS A 142 18.74 -10.73 7.32
N ILE A 143 19.59 -11.11 6.38
CA ILE A 143 20.37 -12.36 6.43
C ILE A 143 21.27 -12.35 7.68
N ASP A 144 22.09 -11.32 7.84
CA ASP A 144 23.02 -11.15 8.97
C ASP A 144 22.32 -11.22 10.32
N LYS A 145 21.06 -10.79 10.38
CA LYS A 145 20.27 -10.75 11.62
C LYS A 145 19.54 -12.07 11.92
N LEU A 146 19.22 -12.85 10.89
CA LEU A 146 18.40 -14.05 11.02
C LEU A 146 19.22 -15.34 11.04
N ILE A 147 20.42 -15.31 10.46
CA ILE A 147 21.27 -16.49 10.24
C ILE A 147 22.66 -16.20 10.79
N ASP A 148 23.08 -16.91 11.83
CA ASP A 148 24.41 -16.74 12.43
C ASP A 148 25.51 -17.51 11.69
N ASP A 149 25.15 -18.55 10.94
CA ASP A 149 26.08 -19.46 10.26
C ASP A 149 26.56 -18.90 8.92
N GLU A 150 27.85 -18.59 8.82
CA GLU A 150 28.49 -17.99 7.64
C GLU A 150 28.38 -18.88 6.39
N ASP A 151 28.50 -20.21 6.52
CA ASP A 151 28.38 -21.13 5.37
C ASP A 151 26.95 -21.13 4.81
N ILE A 152 25.95 -20.92 5.67
CA ILE A 152 24.55 -20.77 5.24
C ILE A 152 24.34 -19.40 4.59
N GLN A 153 24.91 -18.33 5.14
CA GLN A 153 24.83 -17.00 4.53
C GLN A 153 25.40 -17.01 3.11
N ASP A 154 26.59 -17.58 2.90
CA ASP A 154 27.23 -17.66 1.58
C ASP A 154 26.35 -18.39 0.56
N LYS A 155 25.75 -19.52 0.94
CA LYS A 155 24.80 -20.26 0.09
C LYS A 155 23.56 -19.43 -0.25
N ILE A 156 23.03 -18.66 0.70
CA ILE A 156 21.89 -17.77 0.43
C ILE A 156 22.29 -16.71 -0.60
N ILE A 157 23.50 -16.17 -0.54
CA ILE A 157 24.00 -15.20 -1.53
C ILE A 157 24.14 -15.83 -2.91
N GLU A 158 24.64 -17.07 -3.00
CA GLU A 158 24.69 -17.82 -4.26
C GLU A 158 23.30 -18.00 -4.87
N GLU A 159 22.33 -18.48 -4.08
CA GLU A 159 20.92 -18.63 -4.50
C GLU A 159 20.29 -17.29 -4.91
N LEU A 160 20.64 -16.21 -4.21
CA LEU A 160 20.17 -14.86 -4.56
C LEU A 160 20.66 -14.46 -5.95
N ASN A 161 21.92 -14.74 -6.30
CA ASN A 161 22.45 -14.44 -7.63
C ASN A 161 21.71 -15.27 -8.70
N LEU A 162 21.44 -16.56 -8.43
CA LEU A 162 20.64 -17.42 -9.33
C LEU A 162 19.22 -16.87 -9.54
N TYR A 163 18.58 -16.39 -8.48
CA TYR A 163 17.28 -15.72 -8.55
C TYR A 163 17.31 -14.48 -9.45
N GLN A 164 18.27 -13.58 -9.23
CA GLN A 164 18.41 -12.33 -9.99
C GLN A 164 18.59 -12.61 -11.48
N ASP A 165 19.45 -13.57 -11.79
CA ASP A 165 19.80 -13.91 -13.17
C ASP A 165 18.82 -14.90 -13.80
N GLN A 166 17.82 -15.36 -13.04
CA GLN A 166 16.80 -16.31 -13.49
C GLN A 166 17.40 -17.64 -13.97
N HIS A 167 18.45 -18.11 -13.30
CA HIS A 167 19.06 -19.38 -13.61
C HIS A 167 18.28 -20.54 -12.97
N GLY A 168 18.40 -21.74 -13.56
CA GLY A 168 17.78 -22.96 -13.04
C GLY A 168 16.25 -22.87 -12.99
N SER A 169 15.67 -23.26 -11.84
CA SER A 169 14.22 -23.28 -11.63
C SER A 169 13.58 -21.89 -11.69
N PHE A 170 14.32 -20.82 -11.37
CA PHE A 170 13.82 -19.44 -11.38
C PHE A 170 13.51 -18.92 -12.79
N GLY A 171 14.17 -19.46 -13.82
CA GLY A 171 14.01 -19.09 -15.22
C GLY A 171 13.01 -19.92 -16.02
N HIS A 172 12.52 -21.03 -15.45
CA HIS A 172 11.55 -21.88 -16.15
C HIS A 172 10.28 -21.11 -16.51
N GLU A 173 9.69 -21.41 -17.67
CA GLU A 173 8.48 -20.73 -18.14
C GLU A 173 7.33 -20.76 -17.12
N ILE A 174 7.18 -21.86 -16.39
CA ILE A 174 6.17 -21.99 -15.33
C ILE A 174 6.42 -20.95 -14.23
N ALA A 175 7.66 -20.84 -13.74
CA ALA A 175 8.03 -19.85 -12.74
C ALA A 175 7.78 -18.43 -13.24
N VAL A 176 8.21 -18.11 -14.47
CA VAL A 176 7.99 -16.79 -15.09
C VAL A 176 6.50 -16.44 -15.20
N ARG A 177 5.66 -17.38 -15.65
CA ARG A 177 4.20 -17.16 -15.73
C ARG A 177 3.55 -16.95 -14.36
N GLN A 178 4.05 -17.61 -13.31
CA GLN A 178 3.47 -17.53 -11.97
C GLN A 178 3.84 -16.26 -11.20
N ARG A 179 4.88 -15.50 -11.62
CA ARG A 179 5.29 -14.25 -10.93
C ARG A 179 4.17 -13.23 -10.77
N LYS A 180 3.23 -13.19 -11.72
CA LYS A 180 2.09 -12.26 -11.74
C LYS A 180 0.81 -12.85 -11.17
N ASN A 181 0.84 -14.09 -10.68
CA ASN A 181 -0.33 -14.73 -10.13
C ASN A 181 -0.63 -14.16 -8.74
N LYS A 182 -1.71 -13.37 -8.66
CA LYS A 182 -2.18 -12.74 -7.41
C LYS A 182 -2.70 -13.74 -6.38
N ASN A 183 -2.93 -14.99 -6.78
CA ASN A 183 -3.39 -16.08 -5.93
C ASN A 183 -2.24 -17.02 -5.51
N PHE A 184 -0.99 -16.71 -5.88
CA PHE A 184 0.15 -17.53 -5.48
C PHE A 184 0.47 -17.28 -4.00
N ASN A 185 0.22 -18.30 -3.18
CA ASN A 185 0.56 -18.32 -1.76
C ASN A 185 1.73 -19.29 -1.53
N PRO A 186 2.98 -18.83 -1.39
CA PRO A 186 4.11 -19.73 -1.12
C PRO A 186 4.05 -20.37 0.28
N GLY A 187 3.17 -19.88 1.17
CA GLY A 187 3.00 -20.39 2.54
C GLY A 187 1.96 -21.50 2.70
N SER A 188 1.13 -21.81 1.69
CA SER A 188 0.17 -22.92 1.80
C SER A 188 0.83 -24.29 1.72
N ASP A 189 2.03 -24.35 1.14
CA ASP A 189 2.78 -25.59 0.94
C ASP A 189 3.88 -25.79 2.00
N LEU A 190 4.07 -24.82 2.90
CA LEU A 190 4.93 -24.93 4.07
C LEU A 190 4.12 -25.48 5.25
N ASN A 191 3.75 -26.76 5.17
CA ASN A 191 3.40 -27.52 6.36
C ASN A 191 4.69 -27.68 7.20
N MET A 192 4.91 -26.76 8.15
CA MET A 192 5.66 -27.05 9.37
C MET A 192 4.75 -27.72 10.38
#